data_AF-A0A0U1DZ83-F1
#
_entry.id   AF-A0A0U1DZ83-F1
#
_cell.length_a   1.000
_cell.length_b   1.000
_cell.length_c   1.000
_cell.angle_alpha   90.00
_cell.angle_beta   90.00
_cell.angle_gamma   90.00
#
_symmetry.space_group_name_H-M   'P 1'
#
loop_
_entity.id
_entity.type
_entity.pdbx_description
1 polymer ?
#
loop_
_entity_poly.entity_id
_entity_poly.type
_entity_poly.pdbx_seq_one_letter_code
_entity_poly.pdbx_strand_id
1 'polypeptide(L)'
;MNEPVKVLAPLTWNPASMQLPEMPPIQPGEDAMSMTIAGILPTLATSLTTNVTALSAKENMFNAKLSDAQAPTRRPTSPAVRASASSAR
;
A
#
# COMPACT_ATOMS: atom_id res chain seq x y z
N MET A 1 -4.26 -32.50 7.79
CA MET A 1 -4.37 -31.48 6.72
C MET A 1 -3.30 -30.43 6.97
N ASN A 2 -2.06 -30.68 6.59
CA ASN A 2 -0.91 -29.80 6.88
C ASN A 2 0.06 -29.76 5.70
N GLU A 3 -0.47 -29.76 4.48
CA GLU A 3 0.37 -29.45 3.32
C GLU A 3 0.66 -27.93 3.35
N PRO A 4 1.93 -27.51 3.35
CA PRO A 4 2.26 -26.10 3.22
C PRO A 4 1.66 -25.58 1.90
N VAL A 5 0.97 -24.44 1.96
CA VAL A 5 0.40 -23.79 0.78
C VAL A 5 1.54 -23.56 -0.22
N LYS A 6 1.52 -24.31 -1.32
CA LYS A 6 2.50 -24.19 -2.39
C LYS A 6 2.23 -22.86 -3.10
N VAL A 7 3.11 -21.87 -2.93
CA VAL A 7 3.04 -20.61 -3.68
C VAL A 7 3.38 -20.95 -5.14
N LEU A 8 2.36 -21.02 -6.00
CA LEU A 8 2.49 -21.55 -7.37
C LEU A 8 3.19 -20.59 -8.35
N ALA A 9 3.44 -19.34 -7.97
CA ALA A 9 4.28 -18.36 -8.66
C ALA A 9 4.53 -17.16 -7.72
N PRO A 10 5.59 -16.35 -7.92
CA PRO A 10 5.77 -15.07 -7.23
C PRO A 10 4.52 -14.20 -7.38
N LEU A 11 4.01 -13.65 -6.29
CA LEU A 11 2.89 -12.71 -6.34
C LEU A 11 3.39 -11.39 -6.92
N THR A 12 2.71 -10.88 -7.94
CA THR A 12 3.04 -9.60 -8.56
C THR A 12 2.10 -8.51 -8.06
N TRP A 13 2.64 -7.33 -7.80
CA TRP A 13 1.88 -6.14 -7.42
C TRP A 13 2.48 -4.92 -8.09
N ASN A 14 1.62 -4.00 -8.52
CA ASN A 14 2.01 -2.72 -9.08
C ASN A 14 1.15 -1.65 -8.40
N PRO A 15 1.72 -0.78 -7.54
CA PRO A 15 0.99 0.33 -6.95
C PRO A 15 0.33 1.21 -8.01
N ALA A 16 -0.89 1.67 -7.76
CA ALA A 16 -1.59 2.52 -8.69
C ALA A 16 -1.09 3.97 -8.57
N SER A 17 -0.81 4.61 -9.70
CA SER A 17 -0.60 6.07 -9.75
C SER A 17 -1.94 6.75 -9.99
N MET A 18 -2.47 7.44 -8.98
CA MET A 18 -3.70 8.23 -9.08
C MET A 18 -3.40 9.69 -8.80
N GLN A 19 -3.83 10.57 -9.69
CA GLN A 19 -3.86 12.01 -9.46
C GLN A 19 -5.32 12.47 -9.50
N LEU A 20 -5.76 13.15 -8.45
CA LEU A 20 -7.07 13.76 -8.43
C LEU A 20 -7.04 15.09 -9.20
N PRO A 21 -8.03 15.38 -10.05
CA PRO A 21 -8.18 16.71 -10.62
C PRO A 21 -8.56 17.72 -9.53
N GLU A 22 -8.24 18.98 -9.77
CA GLU A 22 -8.69 20.08 -8.91
C GLU A 22 -10.22 20.19 -8.95
N MET A 23 -10.84 20.42 -7.79
CA MET A 23 -12.28 20.61 -7.70
C MET A 23 -12.65 22.01 -8.20
N PRO A 24 -13.50 22.15 -9.23
CA PRO A 24 -13.92 23.47 -9.67
C PRO A 24 -14.78 24.15 -8.59
N PRO A 25 -14.65 25.47 -8.42
CA PRO A 25 -15.54 26.21 -7.54
C PRO A 25 -16.97 26.15 -8.10
N ILE A 26 -17.94 25.87 -7.23
CA ILE A 26 -19.36 25.91 -7.57
C ILE A 26 -20.03 27.08 -6.86
N GLN A 27 -20.88 27.80 -7.57
CA GLN A 27 -21.72 28.84 -6.98
C GLN A 27 -22.95 28.17 -6.35
N PRO A 28 -23.37 28.60 -5.15
CA PRO A 28 -24.62 28.13 -4.57
C PRO A 28 -25.82 28.62 -5.41
N GLY A 29 -26.77 27.73 -5.66
CA GLY A 29 -28.09 28.10 -6.17
C GLY A 29 -28.95 28.78 -5.09
N GLU A 30 -30.12 29.30 -5.50
CA GLU A 30 -31.03 30.03 -4.60
C GLU A 30 -31.71 29.14 -3.54
N ASP A 31 -31.86 27.85 -3.82
CA ASP A 31 -32.51 26.93 -2.90
C ASP A 31 -31.57 26.43 -1.79
N ALA A 32 -32.16 26.07 -0.64
CA ALA A 32 -31.41 25.65 0.55
C ALA A 32 -30.56 24.40 0.34
N MET A 33 -30.98 23.48 -0.54
CA MET A 33 -30.21 22.27 -0.82
C MET A 33 -28.95 22.61 -1.62
N SER A 34 -29.07 23.46 -2.64
CA SER A 34 -27.92 23.94 -3.42
C SER A 34 -26.91 24.71 -2.58
N MET A 35 -27.37 25.57 -1.66
CA MET A 35 -26.49 26.25 -0.70
C MET A 35 -25.73 25.26 0.18
N THR A 36 -26.42 24.21 0.66
CA THR A 36 -25.82 23.16 1.48
C THR A 36 -24.75 22.40 0.69
N ILE A 37 -25.05 21.98 -0.54
CA ILE A 37 -24.10 21.25 -1.40
C ILE A 37 -22.85 22.10 -1.66
N ALA A 38 -23.01 23.37 -2.04
CA ALA A 38 -21.90 24.29 -2.27
C ALA A 38 -21.04 24.50 -1.02
N GLY A 39 -21.66 24.54 0.16
CA GLY A 39 -20.94 24.66 1.44
C GLY A 39 -20.14 23.42 1.84
N ILE A 40 -20.63 22.21 1.56
CA ILE A 40 -19.96 20.96 1.99
C ILE A 40 -18.94 20.43 0.97
N LEU A 41 -19.09 20.75 -0.32
CA LEU A 41 -18.25 20.20 -1.39
C LEU A 41 -16.74 20.39 -1.16
N PRO A 42 -16.24 21.56 -0.70
CA PRO A 42 -14.81 21.76 -0.46
C PRO A 42 -14.24 20.81 0.61
N THR A 43 -15.01 20.54 1.66
CA THR A 43 -14.63 19.63 2.75
C THR A 43 -14.57 18.19 2.25
N LEU A 44 -15.51 17.78 1.38
CA LEU A 44 -15.50 16.47 0.75
C LEU A 44 -14.30 16.32 -0.19
N ALA A 45 -13.97 17.34 -0.98
CA ALA A 45 -12.80 17.34 -1.87
C ALA A 45 -11.48 17.20 -1.09
N THR A 46 -11.36 17.91 0.04
CA THR A 46 -10.20 17.82 0.94
C THR A 46 -10.08 16.41 1.54
N SER A 47 -11.20 15.83 1.97
CA SER A 47 -11.24 14.49 2.53
C SER A 47 -10.84 13.43 1.49
N LEU A 48 -11.34 13.55 0.26
CA LEU A 48 -10.97 12.67 -0.85
C LEU A 48 -9.46 12.75 -1.15
N THR A 49 -8.90 13.95 -1.20
CA THR A 49 -7.46 14.18 -1.44
C THR A 49 -6.60 13.52 -0.37
N THR A 50 -6.99 13.69 0.90
CA THR A 50 -6.33 13.06 2.04
C THR A 50 -6.38 11.53 1.92
N ASN A 51 -7.54 10.97 1.59
CA ASN A 51 -7.74 9.54 1.46
C ASN A 51 -6.92 8.93 0.31
N VAL A 52 -6.87 9.59 -0.85
CA VAL A 52 -6.06 9.11 -1.99
C VAL A 52 -4.57 9.16 -1.68
N THR A 53 -4.10 10.21 -1.01
CA THR A 53 -2.69 10.30 -0.56
C THR A 53 -2.35 9.18 0.41
N ALA A 54 -3.22 8.95 1.41
CA ALA A 54 -3.04 7.87 2.37
C ALA A 54 -3.11 6.48 1.72
N LEU A 55 -3.96 6.30 0.71
CA LEU A 55 -4.06 5.05 -0.05
C LEU A 55 -2.78 4.78 -0.84
N SER A 56 -2.26 5.78 -1.56
CA SER A 56 -0.99 5.65 -2.31
C SER A 56 0.17 5.24 -1.39
N ALA A 57 0.26 5.83 -0.20
CA ALA A 57 1.26 5.42 0.80
C ALA A 57 1.07 3.95 1.23
N LYS A 58 -0.16 3.50 1.46
CA LYS A 58 -0.46 2.11 1.83
C LYS A 58 -0.12 1.12 0.71
N GLU A 59 -0.39 1.46 -0.55
CA GLU A 59 -0.02 0.61 -1.69
C GLU A 59 1.50 0.43 -1.82
N ASN A 60 2.26 1.51 -1.62
CA ASN A 60 3.72 1.45 -1.61
C ASN A 60 4.25 0.59 -0.45
N MET A 61 3.67 0.74 0.74
CA MET A 61 4.01 -0.09 1.90
C MET A 61 3.68 -1.56 1.67
N PHE A 62 2.53 -1.85 1.05
CA PHE A 62 2.16 -3.22 0.70
C PHE A 62 3.15 -3.83 -0.28
N ASN A 63 3.54 -3.08 -1.32
CA ASN A 63 4.52 -3.54 -2.31
C ASN A 63 5.89 -3.85 -1.68
N ALA A 64 6.35 -3.00 -0.75
CA ALA A 64 7.58 -3.24 -0.01
C ALA A 64 7.50 -4.53 0.82
N LYS A 65 6.43 -4.70 1.61
CA LYS A 65 6.21 -5.91 2.41
C LYS A 65 6.06 -7.17 1.57
N LEU A 66 5.44 -7.05 0.40
CA LEU A 66 5.32 -8.15 -0.54
C LEU A 66 6.69 -8.59 -1.06
N SER A 67 7.57 -7.63 -1.34
CA SER A 67 8.95 -7.89 -1.77
C SER A 67 9.77 -8.54 -0.63
N ASP A 68 9.65 -8.04 0.59
CA ASP A 68 10.34 -8.60 1.77
C ASP A 68 9.87 -10.04 2.08
N ALA A 69 8.58 -10.31 1.98
CA ALA A 69 8.02 -11.65 2.23
C ALA A 69 8.43 -12.68 1.17
N GLN A 70 8.69 -12.23 -0.06
CA GLN A 70 9.17 -13.07 -1.16
C GLN A 70 10.69 -13.20 -1.19
N ALA A 71 11.43 -12.37 -0.43
CA ALA A 71 12.86 -12.52 -0.30
C ALA A 71 13.14 -13.91 0.29
N PRO A 72 13.90 -14.77 -0.39
CA PRO A 72 14.19 -16.09 0.14
C PRO A 72 14.91 -15.91 1.47
N THR A 73 14.33 -16.41 2.56
CA THR A 73 14.99 -16.49 3.87
C THR A 73 16.33 -17.18 3.65
N ARG A 74 17.39 -16.38 3.60
CA ARG A 74 18.74 -16.83 3.27
C ARG A 74 19.20 -17.77 4.37
N ARG A 75 18.94 -19.07 4.22
CA ARG A 75 19.58 -20.11 5.02
C ARG A 75 21.06 -20.05 4.66
N PRO A 76 22.00 -19.81 5.60
CA PRO A 76 23.41 -19.83 5.28
C PRO A 76 23.78 -21.26 4.86
N THR A 77 23.93 -21.48 3.56
CA THR A 77 24.37 -22.74 2.96
C THR A 77 25.89 -22.82 2.84
N SER A 78 26.64 -21.87 3.43
CA SER A 78 28.10 -21.89 3.34
C SER A 78 28.71 -22.86 4.37
N PRO A 79 29.39 -23.94 3.95
CA PRO A 79 29.99 -24.93 4.84
C PRO A 79 31.06 -24.34 5.77
N ALA A 80 31.63 -23.18 5.43
CA ALA A 80 32.62 -22.48 6.24
C ALA A 80 32.07 -22.00 7.61
N VAL A 81 30.79 -21.65 7.70
CA VAL A 81 30.18 -21.17 8.96
C VAL A 81 29.82 -22.32 9.91
N ARG A 82 29.66 -23.54 9.38
CA ARG A 82 29.37 -24.74 10.20
C ARG A 82 30.61 -25.27 10.90
N ALA A 83 31.78 -25.17 10.27
CA ALA A 83 33.03 -25.69 10.83
C ALA A 83 33.51 -24.91 12.06
N SER A 84 33.36 -23.59 12.06
CA SER A 84 33.75 -22.72 13.18
C SER A 84 32.90 -22.89 14.44
N ALA A 85 31.66 -23.39 14.32
CA ALA A 85 30.81 -23.71 15.48
C ALA A 85 31.13 -25.08 16.10
N SER A 86 31.68 -26.02 15.33
CA SER A 86 32.01 -27.37 15.83
C SER A 86 33.37 -27.44 16.54
N SER A 87 34.25 -26.47 16.32
CA SER A 87 35.59 -26.45 16.93
C SER A 87 35.61 -25.79 18.32
N ALA A 88 34.46 -25.31 18.82
CA ALA A 88 34.32 -24.64 20.11
C ALA A 88 33.62 -25.52 21.18
N ARG A 89 33.60 -26.85 21.00
CA ARG A 89 33.01 -27.80 21.94
C ARG A 89 33.96 -28.92 22.30
#